data_AF-A0A1G6QSI0-F1
#
_entry.id   AF-A0A1G6QSI0-F1
#
_cell.length_a   1.000
_cell.length_b   1.000
_cell.length_c   1.000
_cell.angle_alpha   90.00
_cell.angle_beta   90.00
_cell.angle_gamma   90.00
#
_symmetry.space_group_name_H-M   'P 1'
#
loop_
_entity.id
_entity.type
_entity.pdbx_description
1 polymer ?
#
loop_
_entity_poly.entity_id
_entity_poly.type
_entity_poly.pdbx_seq_one_letter_code
_entity_poly.pdbx_strand_id
1 'polypeptide(L)' 'MTAALSPEARDRLYADCARAISEAGVERESLFLARLALLLFEQVGDEARCRAALAHALDRLPTPSLSAAPADERAS' A
#
# COMPACT_ATOMS: atom_id res chain seq x y z
N MET A 1 6.39 2.47 24.32
CA MET A 1 7.47 1.71 23.63
C MET A 1 6.80 0.90 22.53
N THR A 2 6.87 1.33 21.27
CA THR A 2 6.24 0.58 20.17
C THR A 2 7.19 -0.55 19.81
N ALA A 3 6.86 -1.78 20.23
CA ALA A 3 7.67 -2.95 19.88
C ALA A 3 7.58 -3.17 18.36
N ALA A 4 8.71 -3.39 17.71
CA ALA A 4 8.73 -3.77 16.30
C ALA A 4 8.03 -5.13 16.13
N LEU A 5 7.22 -5.27 15.08
CA LEU A 5 6.56 -6.53 14.75
C LEU A 5 7.60 -7.62 14.44
N SER A 6 7.37 -8.85 14.92
CA SER A 6 8.18 -10.00 14.50
C SER A 6 8.03 -10.22 12.99
N PRO A 7 9.02 -10.83 12.31
CA PRO A 7 8.91 -11.15 10.88
C PRO A 7 7.64 -11.94 10.54
N GLU A 8 7.31 -12.96 11.33
CA GLU A 8 6.11 -13.78 11.09
C GLU A 8 4.80 -13.01 11.31
N ALA A 9 4.79 -12.04 12.24
CA ALA A 9 3.65 -11.16 12.42
C ALA A 9 3.51 -10.21 11.22
N ARG A 10 4.62 -9.70 10.67
CA ARG A 10 4.62 -8.85 9.46
C ARG A 10 4.10 -9.62 8.26
N ASP A 11 4.55 -10.86 8.05
CA ASP A 11 4.13 -11.67 6.90
C ASP A 11 2.64 -12.02 6.96
N ARG A 12 2.12 -12.37 8.15
CA ARG A 12 0.68 -12.61 8.35
C ARG A 12 -0.14 -11.36 8.09
N LEU A 13 0.26 -10.21 8.64
CA LEU A 13 -0.43 -8.95 8.42
C LEU A 13 -0.40 -8.53 6.94
N TYR A 14 0.71 -8.79 6.24
CA TYR A 14 0.79 -8.54 4.80
C TYR A 14 -0.21 -9.41 4.02
N ALA A 15 -0.28 -10.72 4.33
CA ALA A 15 -1.24 -11.62 3.70
C ALA A 15 -2.70 -11.20 3.99
N ASP A 16 -2.98 -10.75 5.21
CA ASP A 16 -4.30 -10.25 5.60
C ASP A 16 -4.67 -8.95 4.88
N CYS A 17 -3.71 -8.02 4.73
CA CYS A 17 -3.91 -6.81 3.94
C CYS A 17 -4.20 -7.12 2.47
N ALA A 18 -3.43 -8.03 1.85
CA ALA A 18 -3.63 -8.42 0.45
C ALA A 18 -5.02 -9.05 0.23
N ARG A 19 -5.49 -9.86 1.18
CA ARG A 19 -6.83 -10.45 1.14
C ARG A 19 -7.91 -9.38 1.28
N ALA A 20 -7.78 -8.47 2.24
CA ALA A 20 -8.74 -7.40 2.44
C ALA A 20 -8.83 -6.43 1.24
N ILE A 21 -7.70 -6.12 0.59
CA ILE A 21 -7.68 -5.35 -0.66
C ILE A 21 -8.44 -6.09 -1.76
N SER A 22 -8.18 -7.39 -1.92
CA SER A 22 -8.87 -8.23 -2.90
C SER A 22 -10.37 -8.28 -2.65
N GLU A 23 -10.80 -8.39 -1.39
CA GLU A 23 -12.20 -8.36 -0.97
C GLU A 23 -12.85 -6.99 -1.19
N ALA A 24 -12.11 -5.89 -0.97
CA ALA A 24 -12.60 -4.54 -1.26
C ALA A 24 -12.91 -4.37 -2.75
N GLY A 25 -12.09 -4.97 -3.61
CA GLY A 25 -12.20 -4.91 -5.07
C GLY A 25 -11.63 -3.62 -5.67
N VAL A 26 -11.26 -3.69 -6.96
CA VAL A 26 -10.52 -2.63 -7.67
C VAL A 26 -11.17 -1.24 -7.58
N GLU A 27 -12.50 -1.16 -7.67
CA GLU A 27 -13.25 0.10 -7.61
C GLU A 27 -13.16 0.80 -6.24
N ARG A 28 -12.95 0.04 -5.17
CA ARG A 28 -12.95 0.55 -3.79
C ARG A 28 -11.59 0.44 -3.11
N GLU A 29 -10.59 -0.12 -3.78
CA GLU A 29 -9.26 -0.34 -3.23
C GLU A 29 -8.66 0.95 -2.67
N SER A 30 -8.68 2.04 -3.45
CA SER A 30 -8.13 3.33 -3.02
C SER A 30 -8.85 3.87 -1.77
N LEU A 31 -10.18 3.73 -1.70
CA LEU A 31 -10.96 4.14 -0.55
C LEU A 31 -10.66 3.29 0.69
N PHE A 32 -10.55 1.97 0.51
CA PHE A 32 -10.19 1.03 1.57
C PHE A 32 -8.80 1.37 2.14
N LEU A 33 -7.80 1.57 1.27
CA LEU A 33 -6.43 1.90 1.67
C LEU A 33 -6.37 3.23 2.41
N ALA A 34 -7.06 4.26 1.92
CA ALA A 34 -7.14 5.56 2.59
C ALA A 34 -7.77 5.44 4.00
N ARG A 35 -8.86 4.66 4.13
CA ARG A 35 -9.52 4.40 5.41
C ARG A 35 -8.63 3.60 6.37
N LEU A 36 -7.96 2.56 5.89
CA LEU A 36 -7.05 1.74 6.69
C LEU A 36 -5.88 2.59 7.21
N ALA A 37 -5.28 3.42 6.34
CA ALA A 37 -4.20 4.32 6.73
C ALA A 37 -4.63 5.31 7.80
N LEU A 38 -5.82 5.91 7.66
CA LEU A 38 -6.36 6.85 8.65
C LEU A 38 -6.53 6.19 10.02
N LEU A 39 -7.14 5.00 10.08
CA LEU A 39 -7.31 4.26 11.33
C LEU A 39 -5.96 3.93 11.99
N LEU A 40 -4.94 3.58 11.21
CA LEU A 40 -3.59 3.34 11.73
C LEU A 40 -2.92 4.62 12.22
N PHE A 41 -3.10 5.75 11.52
CA PHE A 41 -2.57 7.05 11.96
C PHE A 41 -3.20 7.51 13.28
N GLU A 42 -4.47 7.23 13.51
CA GLU A 42 -5.12 7.46 14.81
C GLU A 42 -4.46 6.65 15.93
N GLN A 43 -4.05 5.40 15.65
CA GLN A 43 -3.30 4.59 16.62
C GLN A 43 -1.87 5.11 16.86
N VAL A 44 -1.25 5.74 15.86
CA VAL A 44 0.09 6.35 15.99
C VAL A 44 0.03 7.64 16.79
N GLY A 45 -0.99 8.48 16.58
CA GLY A 45 -1.24 9.72 17.32
C GLY A 45 -0.20 10.83 17.10
N ASP A 46 0.69 10.69 16.12
CA ASP A 46 1.77 11.63 15.83
C ASP A 46 1.80 11.99 14.34
N GLU A 47 1.34 13.20 14.04
CA GLU A 47 1.20 13.71 12.67
C GLU A 47 2.55 13.80 11.93
N ALA A 48 3.64 14.16 12.61
CA ALA A 48 4.95 14.27 11.98
C ALA A 48 5.47 12.88 11.57
N ARG A 49 5.26 11.87 12.43
CA ARG A 49 5.58 10.47 12.11
C ARG A 49 4.71 9.92 10.98
N CYS A 50 3.43 10.26 10.95
CA CYS A 50 2.52 9.88 9.87
C CYS A 50 2.96 10.49 8.52
N ARG A 51 3.33 11.78 8.49
CA ARG A 51 3.88 12.43 7.29
C ARG A 51 5.19 11.79 6.83
N ALA A 52 6.09 11.47 7.75
CA ALA A 52 7.34 10.79 7.42
C ALA A 52 7.10 9.39 6.81
N ALA A 53 6.13 8.65 7.34
CA ALA A 53 5.74 7.34 6.80
C ALA A 53 5.17 7.45 5.37
N LEU A 54 4.33 8.46 5.10
CA LEU A 54 3.81 8.73 3.75
C LEU A 54 4.93 9.03 2.76
N ALA A 55 5.86 9.92 3.13
CA ALA A 55 7.01 10.26 2.28
C ALA A 55 7.87 9.02 1.99
N HIS A 56 8.14 8.20 3.00
CA HIS A 56 8.91 6.96 2.84
C HIS A 56 8.18 5.94 1.95
N ALA A 57 6.85 5.83 2.06
CA ALA A 57 6.07 4.94 1.20
C ALA A 57 6.12 5.39 -0.27
N LEU A 58 5.98 6.69 -0.52
CA LEU A 58 6.05 7.26 -1.88
C LEU A 58 7.43 7.08 -2.53
N ASP A 59 8.51 7.30 -1.78
CA ASP A 59 9.90 7.12 -2.28
C ASP A 59 10.19 5.67 -2.74
N ARG A 60 9.52 4.69 -2.12
CA ARG A 60 9.71 3.27 -2.43
C ARG A 60 8.77 2.74 -3.51
N LEU A 61 7.86 3.55 -4.05
CA LEU A 61 7.02 3.12 -5.16
C LEU A 61 7.88 2.94 -6.42
N PRO A 62 7.83 1.78 -7.08
CA PRO A 62 8.50 1.64 -8.36
C PRO A 62 7.87 2.63 -9.34
N THR A 63 8.67 3.58 -9.85
CA THR A 63 8.25 4.40 -10.98
C THR A 63 7.89 3.47 -12.13
N PRO A 64 6.68 3.56 -12.72
CA PRO A 64 6.35 2.77 -13.89
C PRO A 64 7.40 3.07 -14.97
N SER A 65 8.23 2.08 -15.30
CA SER A 65 9.09 2.18 -16.46
C SER A 65 8.19 2.14 -17.69
N LEU A 66 8.20 3.21 -18.48
CA LEU A 66 7.50 3.36 -19.77
C LEU A 66 8.05 2.43 -20.87
N SER A 67 8.35 1.17 -20.56
CA SER A 67 8.93 0.21 -21.52
C SER A 67 7.98 -0.89 -21.96
N ALA A 68 6.71 -0.87 -21.56
CA ALA A 68 5.68 -1.67 -22.21
C ALA A 68 4.88 -0.76 -23.14
N ALA A 69 5.44 -0.45 -24.31
CA ALA A 69 4.60 -0.02 -25.43
C ALA A 69 3.52 -1.09 -25.64
N PRO A 70 2.24 -0.73 -25.87
CA PRO A 70 1.29 -1.71 -26.38
C PRO A 70 1.91 -2.26 -27.67
N ALA A 71 1.97 -3.58 -27.78
CA ALA A 71 2.22 -4.23 -29.06
C ALA A 71 1.01 -3.91 -29.95
N ASP A 72 1.01 -2.72 -30.50
CA ASP A 72 0.10 -2.31 -31.54
C ASP A 72 0.53 -2.97 -32.84
N GLU A 73 -0.48 -3.46 -33.55
CA GLU A 73 -0.48 -3.59 -35.00
C GLU A 73 0.50 -4.61 -35.62
N ARG A 74 0.15 -5.90 -35.61
CA ARG A 74 0.33 -6.81 -36.77
C ARG A 74 -0.66 -7.97 -36.78
N ALA A 75 -1.76 -7.81 -37.50
CA ALA A 75 -2.26 -8.79 -38.47
C ALA A 75 -3.34 -8.12 -39.32
N SER A 76 -2.89 -7.51 -40.41
CA SER A 76 -3.70 -7.30 -41.62
C SER A 76 -4.12 -8.63 -42.23
#